data_AF-A0A7I7WAE8-F1
#
_entry.id   AF-A0A7I7WAE8-F1
#
_cell.length_a   1.000
_cell.length_b   1.000
_cell.length_c   1.000
_cell.angle_alpha   90.00
_cell.angle_beta   90.00
_cell.angle_gamma   90.00
#
_symmetry.space_group_name_H-M   'P 1'
#
loop_
_entity.id
_entity.type
_entity.pdbx_description
1 polymer ?
#
loop_
_entity_poly.entity_id
_entity_poly.type
_entity_poly.pdbx_seq_one_letter_code
_entity_poly.pdbx_strand_id
1 'polypeptide(L)'
;MKALGIAAAIAIALAPLPAVAATTPGVAHAAPCTGAGSNPTFCDECLSWVAEYHLRSSRSCYEEGPPPRPAQAPSSAVPVQIPPAPPVPVVPQPPPPRMTQVVPAPPSPVHGPQINPLPPGASRSAPLVAPPKKLDAPTQAVEAAKAAPATRVNPAVDKMLQVVDFNHQVQTVVDAHNGNVDVIEADSQSLPRPRHWDYIDYDGYHRPMLYNPLNEAMTFRYFYNGAYREAYVPAGGRIVLDAAAAGLFPFTAVGDSHVAAGSFRGGAWIPPEGWDGPPPPDYTPPPAPEVYRDVVAEIPAGDKAVSVGQVQLVGHDDSQPAGSRDTFLLDDSTLAWGQINDPGSSSQIKVTKTQSLPGVGPTDNGSYLVALAALDEPNQSSGAWWPAALGYGALALVVVLVAWGLSRGHREET
;
A
#
# COMPACT_ATOMS: atom_id res chain seq x y z
N MET A 1 -17.26 -58.71 27.94
CA MET A 1 -18.60 -59.09 28.44
C MET A 1 -18.98 -58.18 29.60
N LYS A 2 -20.13 -57.50 29.49
CA LYS A 2 -21.01 -56.90 30.53
C LYS A 2 -20.33 -56.15 31.70
N ALA A 3 -20.36 -54.81 31.72
CA ALA A 3 -21.47 -53.93 32.13
C ALA A 3 -21.86 -54.04 33.61
N LEU A 4 -21.74 -52.92 34.34
CA LEU A 4 -22.73 -52.42 35.30
C LEU A 4 -22.34 -51.00 35.73
N GLY A 5 -23.21 -50.04 35.39
CA GLY A 5 -23.13 -48.66 35.86
C GLY A 5 -23.80 -48.51 37.22
N ILE A 6 -23.38 -47.49 37.96
CA ILE A 6 -24.11 -46.95 39.11
C ILE A 6 -24.01 -45.43 39.02
N ALA A 7 -25.16 -44.79 38.78
CA ALA A 7 -25.36 -43.37 38.92
C ALA A 7 -25.50 -43.04 40.42
N ALA A 8 -24.76 -42.04 40.90
CA ALA A 8 -24.97 -41.45 42.21
C ALA A 8 -25.27 -39.96 42.04
N ALA A 9 -26.52 -39.61 42.31
CA ALA A 9 -26.99 -38.24 42.40
C ALA A 9 -26.48 -37.61 43.71
N ILE A 10 -25.84 -36.44 43.62
CA ILE A 10 -25.56 -35.60 44.78
C ILE A 10 -26.33 -34.30 44.58
N ALA A 11 -27.40 -34.16 45.36
CA ALA A 11 -28.11 -32.91 45.57
C ALA A 11 -27.25 -32.02 46.49
N ILE A 12 -26.89 -30.82 46.02
CA ILE A 12 -26.35 -29.77 46.89
C ILE A 12 -27.42 -28.68 47.01
N ALA A 13 -27.88 -28.50 48.24
CA ALA A 13 -28.87 -27.54 48.66
C ALA A 13 -28.37 -26.10 48.46
N LEU A 14 -29.21 -25.27 47.83
CA LEU A 14 -29.05 -23.82 47.78
C LEU A 14 -29.50 -23.23 49.11
N ALA A 15 -28.57 -22.62 49.86
CA ALA A 15 -28.88 -21.69 50.93
C ALA A 15 -28.93 -20.26 50.37
N PRO A 16 -29.89 -19.40 50.77
CA PRO A 16 -29.95 -18.02 50.32
C PRO A 16 -29.09 -17.14 51.22
N LEU A 17 -28.17 -16.37 50.63
CA LEU A 17 -27.44 -15.31 51.32
C LEU A 17 -27.44 -14.03 50.46
N PRO A 18 -27.37 -12.86 51.12
CA PRO A 18 -28.20 -11.71 50.79
C PRO A 18 -27.63 -10.83 49.68
N ALA A 19 -28.54 -10.23 48.91
CA ALA A 19 -28.25 -9.14 48.00
C ALA A 19 -27.70 -7.93 48.79
N VAL A 20 -26.39 -7.76 48.78
CA VAL A 20 -25.77 -6.47 49.07
C VAL A 20 -25.78 -5.68 47.77
N ALA A 21 -26.68 -4.70 47.70
CA ALA A 21 -26.66 -3.66 46.69
C ALA A 21 -25.36 -2.86 46.81
N ALA A 22 -24.37 -3.19 46.00
CA ALA A 22 -23.24 -2.32 45.73
C ALA A 22 -23.64 -1.36 44.60
N THR A 23 -24.05 -0.14 44.98
CA THR A 23 -24.19 0.98 44.07
C THR A 23 -22.81 1.42 43.60
N THR A 24 -22.41 0.98 42.40
CA THR A 24 -21.36 1.62 41.60
C THR A 24 -21.99 2.02 40.26
N PRO A 25 -21.86 3.27 39.78
CA PRO A 25 -22.35 3.64 38.46
C PRO A 25 -21.30 3.22 37.42
N GLY A 26 -21.17 1.91 37.20
CA GLY A 26 -20.47 1.36 36.05
C GLY A 26 -21.44 1.28 34.89
N VAL A 27 -21.55 2.37 34.10
CA VAL A 27 -22.27 2.32 32.83
C VAL A 27 -21.50 1.38 31.92
N ALA A 28 -22.04 0.20 31.66
CA ALA A 28 -21.65 -0.61 30.52
C ALA A 28 -21.81 0.28 29.28
N HIS A 29 -20.69 0.63 28.64
CA HIS A 29 -20.73 1.48 27.46
C HIS A 29 -21.39 0.67 26.34
N ALA A 30 -22.43 1.28 25.77
CA ALA A 30 -23.19 0.69 24.70
C ALA A 30 -22.52 1.02 23.36
N ALA A 31 -22.77 0.19 22.36
CA ALA A 31 -22.31 0.36 20.98
C ALA A 31 -22.36 1.83 20.49
N PRO A 32 -21.40 2.29 19.66
CA PRO A 32 -21.26 3.69 19.27
C PRO A 32 -22.53 4.33 18.69
N CYS A 33 -23.45 3.52 18.16
CA CYS A 33 -24.72 3.96 17.57
C CYS A 33 -25.99 3.53 18.31
N THR A 34 -25.90 2.88 19.47
CA THR A 34 -27.09 2.58 20.29
C THR A 34 -26.76 2.58 21.78
N GLY A 35 -27.47 3.40 22.56
CA GLY A 35 -27.45 3.40 24.04
C GLY A 35 -26.98 4.72 24.65
N ALA A 36 -26.99 4.82 25.98
CA ALA A 36 -26.59 6.04 26.68
C ALA A 36 -25.07 6.28 26.50
N GLY A 37 -24.71 7.32 25.73
CA GLY A 37 -23.33 7.64 25.36
C GLY A 37 -23.02 7.54 23.85
N SER A 38 -24.00 7.16 23.02
CA SER A 38 -23.85 7.12 21.55
C SER A 38 -23.52 8.50 20.97
N ASN A 39 -22.69 8.55 19.92
CA ASN A 39 -22.42 9.77 19.15
C ASN A 39 -23.24 9.73 17.84
N PRO A 40 -24.43 10.37 17.79
CA PRO A 40 -25.31 10.30 16.64
C PRO A 40 -24.67 10.89 15.37
N THR A 41 -23.80 11.88 15.50
CA THR A 41 -23.09 12.49 14.36
C THR A 41 -22.12 11.50 13.71
N PHE A 42 -21.37 10.75 14.52
CA PHE A 42 -20.48 9.70 14.02
C PHE A 42 -21.27 8.57 13.32
N CYS A 43 -22.47 8.27 13.81
CA CYS A 43 -23.30 7.21 13.27
C CYS A 43 -23.96 7.59 11.95
N ASP A 44 -24.51 8.79 11.86
CA ASP A 44 -25.07 9.31 10.61
C ASP A 44 -23.99 9.41 9.53
N GLU A 45 -22.79 9.84 9.92
CA GLU A 45 -21.63 9.91 9.04
C GLU A 45 -21.17 8.50 8.63
N CYS A 46 -20.93 7.57 9.56
CA CYS A 46 -20.54 6.19 9.23
C CYS A 46 -21.57 5.48 8.33
N LEU A 47 -22.87 5.69 8.58
CA LEU A 47 -23.94 5.12 7.75
C LEU A 47 -24.05 5.78 6.38
N SER A 48 -23.78 7.09 6.25
CA SER A 48 -23.69 7.73 4.94
C SER A 48 -22.51 7.18 4.15
N TRP A 49 -21.37 6.93 4.79
CA TRP A 49 -20.21 6.29 4.16
C TRP A 49 -20.49 4.83 3.76
N VAL A 50 -21.20 4.05 4.58
CA VAL A 50 -21.65 2.70 4.19
C VAL A 50 -22.54 2.75 2.94
N ALA A 51 -23.45 3.72 2.87
CA ALA A 51 -24.35 3.90 1.75
C ALA A 51 -23.61 4.37 0.48
N GLU A 52 -22.67 5.30 0.61
CA GLU A 52 -21.90 5.88 -0.49
C GLU A 52 -20.83 4.93 -1.03
N TYR A 53 -20.20 4.13 -0.17
CA TYR A 53 -19.08 3.24 -0.53
C TYR A 53 -19.50 1.77 -0.68
N HIS A 54 -20.80 1.48 -0.60
CA HIS A 54 -21.36 0.13 -0.71
C HIS A 54 -20.62 -0.90 0.18
N LEU A 55 -20.27 -0.50 1.40
CA LEU A 55 -19.60 -1.38 2.36
C LEU A 55 -20.51 -2.58 2.63
N ARG A 56 -19.94 -3.81 2.64
CA ARG A 56 -20.73 -5.06 2.77
C ARG A 56 -21.47 -5.19 4.10
N SER A 57 -21.17 -4.35 5.09
CA SER A 57 -21.81 -4.42 6.40
C SER A 57 -21.77 -3.09 7.13
N SER A 58 -22.92 -2.65 7.63
CA SER A 58 -23.03 -1.54 8.57
C SER A 58 -22.51 -1.90 9.97
N ARG A 59 -22.18 -3.18 10.22
CA ARG A 59 -21.78 -3.72 11.53
C ARG A 59 -20.53 -3.05 12.11
N SER A 60 -19.61 -2.59 11.28
CA SER A 60 -18.45 -1.80 11.71
C SER A 60 -18.83 -0.45 12.34
N CYS A 61 -19.96 0.14 11.96
CA CYS A 61 -20.50 1.33 12.62
C CYS A 61 -21.09 1.04 14.01
N TYR A 62 -21.34 -0.23 14.34
CA TYR A 62 -22.01 -0.65 15.58
C TYR A 62 -21.09 -1.39 16.56
N GLU A 63 -19.81 -1.65 16.25
CA GLU A 63 -18.86 -2.32 17.15
C GLU A 63 -17.88 -1.31 17.80
N GLU A 64 -17.55 -1.53 19.08
CA GLU A 64 -16.73 -0.62 19.90
C GLU A 64 -15.32 -0.42 19.33
N GLY A 65 -14.94 0.83 19.04
CA GLY A 65 -13.55 1.23 18.88
C GLY A 65 -12.78 1.20 20.22
N PRO A 66 -11.42 1.26 20.21
CA PRO A 66 -10.63 1.24 21.44
C PRO A 66 -10.96 2.43 22.36
N PRO A 67 -10.88 2.27 23.69
CA PRO A 67 -11.40 3.26 24.64
C PRO A 67 -10.64 4.59 24.58
N PRO A 68 -11.33 5.75 24.67
CA PRO A 68 -10.66 7.04 24.70
C PRO A 68 -9.93 7.26 26.04
N ARG A 69 -8.80 7.97 25.97
CA ARG A 69 -8.00 8.44 27.12
C ARG A 69 -8.85 9.30 28.07
N PRO A 70 -8.63 9.25 29.40
CA PRO A 70 -9.43 10.02 30.37
C PRO A 70 -9.43 11.52 30.08
N ALA A 71 -10.60 12.15 30.16
CA ALA A 71 -10.78 13.59 29.99
C ALA A 71 -9.96 14.38 31.03
N GLN A 72 -9.21 15.40 30.56
CA GLN A 72 -8.58 16.39 31.42
C GLN A 72 -9.65 17.22 32.15
N ALA A 73 -9.41 17.47 33.44
CA ALA A 73 -10.28 18.28 34.29
C ALA A 73 -10.45 19.72 33.75
N PRO A 74 -11.61 20.36 33.96
CA PRO A 74 -11.89 21.68 33.43
C PRO A 74 -10.99 22.75 34.07
N SER A 75 -10.29 23.51 33.22
CA SER A 75 -9.58 24.72 33.64
C SER A 75 -10.58 25.78 34.10
N SER A 76 -10.45 26.24 35.34
CA SER A 76 -11.15 27.41 35.85
C SER A 76 -10.68 28.67 35.10
N ALA A 77 -11.54 29.25 34.28
CA ALA A 77 -11.31 30.56 33.70
C ALA A 77 -11.81 31.65 34.66
N VAL A 78 -10.88 32.35 35.32
CA VAL A 78 -11.17 33.67 35.91
C VAL A 78 -11.05 34.70 34.78
N PRO A 79 -12.08 35.52 34.48
CA PRO A 79 -11.97 36.52 33.43
C PRO A 79 -11.09 37.68 33.89
N VAL A 80 -9.95 37.89 33.22
CA VAL A 80 -9.20 39.15 33.31
C VAL A 80 -9.84 40.12 32.32
N GLN A 81 -10.43 41.21 32.81
CA GLN A 81 -10.94 42.28 31.94
C GLN A 81 -9.78 43.11 31.37
N ILE A 82 -9.70 43.20 30.04
CA ILE A 82 -8.79 44.09 29.33
C ILE A 82 -9.61 45.32 28.86
N PRO A 83 -9.16 46.57 29.09
CA PRO A 83 -9.87 47.76 28.64
C PRO A 83 -9.90 47.89 27.10
N PRO A 84 -10.94 48.50 26.52
CA PRO A 84 -11.05 48.68 25.07
C PRO A 84 -10.05 49.72 24.53
N ALA A 85 -9.44 49.42 23.39
CA ALA A 85 -8.51 50.30 22.68
C ALA A 85 -9.23 51.45 21.95
N PRO A 86 -8.60 52.63 21.78
CA PRO A 86 -9.20 53.79 21.12
C PRO A 86 -9.29 53.62 19.58
N PRO A 87 -10.23 54.32 18.91
CA PRO A 87 -10.46 54.16 17.48
C PRO A 87 -9.37 54.83 16.62
N VAL A 88 -8.93 54.13 15.57
CA VAL A 88 -7.92 54.60 14.60
C VAL A 88 -8.60 55.36 13.44
N PRO A 89 -8.00 56.43 12.88
CA PRO A 89 -8.59 57.19 11.78
C PRO A 89 -8.67 56.40 10.47
N VAL A 90 -9.76 56.57 9.73
CA VAL A 90 -10.00 55.96 8.41
C VAL A 90 -9.12 56.62 7.34
N VAL A 91 -8.25 55.84 6.71
CA VAL A 91 -7.50 56.23 5.50
C VAL A 91 -8.29 55.80 4.25
N PRO A 92 -8.40 56.62 3.19
CA PRO A 92 -9.13 56.25 1.98
C PRO A 92 -8.51 55.04 1.27
N GLN A 93 -9.31 54.02 0.96
CA GLN A 93 -8.87 52.84 0.23
C GLN A 93 -8.59 53.18 -1.25
N PRO A 94 -7.42 52.81 -1.81
CA PRO A 94 -7.20 52.88 -3.25
C PRO A 94 -8.06 51.83 -4.00
N PRO A 95 -8.38 52.07 -5.28
CA PRO A 95 -9.22 51.16 -6.07
C PRO A 95 -8.58 49.76 -6.16
N PRO A 96 -9.40 48.69 -6.27
CA PRO A 96 -8.90 47.33 -6.23
C PRO A 96 -7.93 47.08 -7.41
N PRO A 97 -6.78 46.44 -7.17
CA PRO A 97 -5.88 46.09 -8.25
C PRO A 97 -6.61 45.12 -9.20
N ARG A 98 -6.52 45.41 -10.50
CA ARG A 98 -6.79 44.39 -11.53
C ARG A 98 -5.92 43.18 -11.21
N MET A 99 -6.54 42.06 -10.86
CA MET A 99 -5.84 40.78 -10.76
C MET A 99 -5.45 40.37 -12.18
N THR A 100 -4.33 40.89 -12.67
CA THR A 100 -3.52 40.13 -13.60
C THR A 100 -3.02 38.95 -12.78
N GLN A 101 -3.68 37.81 -12.92
CA GLN A 101 -3.19 36.56 -12.37
C GLN A 101 -1.85 36.33 -13.07
N VAL A 102 -0.78 36.79 -12.43
CA VAL A 102 0.58 36.36 -12.73
C VAL A 102 0.58 34.90 -12.28
N VAL A 103 0.14 34.03 -13.18
CA VAL A 103 0.48 32.62 -13.13
C VAL A 103 2.01 32.60 -13.04
N PRO A 104 2.60 32.15 -11.93
CA PRO A 104 4.02 31.86 -11.94
C PRO A 104 4.23 30.88 -13.09
N ALA A 105 5.16 31.20 -14.00
CA ALA A 105 5.58 30.25 -15.01
C ALA A 105 5.79 28.88 -14.33
N PRO A 106 5.36 27.77 -14.95
CA PRO A 106 5.49 26.45 -14.34
C PRO A 106 6.94 26.28 -13.88
N PRO A 107 7.19 25.82 -12.64
CA PRO A 107 8.52 25.36 -12.31
C PRO A 107 8.90 24.35 -13.38
N SER A 108 10.09 24.54 -13.96
CA SER A 108 10.70 23.59 -14.86
C SER A 108 10.51 22.17 -14.31
N PRO A 109 10.31 21.17 -15.18
CA PRO A 109 10.03 19.80 -14.78
C PRO A 109 11.00 19.39 -13.68
N VAL A 110 10.46 18.82 -12.60
CA VAL A 110 11.17 18.36 -11.41
C VAL A 110 12.21 17.31 -11.81
N HIS A 111 13.31 17.76 -12.41
CA HIS A 111 14.49 16.95 -12.63
C HIS A 111 15.18 16.93 -11.28
N GLY A 112 14.75 15.99 -10.43
CA GLY A 112 15.62 15.53 -9.37
C GLY A 112 16.95 15.05 -9.95
N PRO A 113 17.97 14.87 -9.11
CA PRO A 113 19.25 14.37 -9.58
C PRO A 113 19.07 13.07 -10.39
N GLN A 114 19.76 12.97 -11.53
CA GLN A 114 19.65 11.80 -12.39
C GLN A 114 20.63 10.71 -11.95
N ILE A 115 20.18 9.46 -12.00
CA ILE A 115 21.06 8.31 -11.75
C ILE A 115 21.96 8.12 -12.97
N ASN A 116 23.26 8.29 -12.74
CA ASN A 116 24.26 8.14 -13.80
C ASN A 116 24.33 6.68 -14.27
N PRO A 117 24.61 6.42 -15.57
CA PRO A 117 24.89 5.07 -16.03
C PRO A 117 26.19 4.53 -15.42
N LEU A 118 26.31 3.20 -15.32
CA LEU A 118 27.58 2.58 -14.94
C LEU A 118 28.71 2.99 -15.90
N PRO A 119 29.93 3.24 -15.39
CA PRO A 119 31.09 3.49 -16.24
C PRO A 119 31.31 2.33 -17.25
N PRO A 120 31.75 2.63 -18.48
CA PRO A 120 32.12 1.58 -19.43
C PRO A 120 33.19 0.63 -18.83
N GLY A 121 32.86 -0.66 -18.74
CA GLY A 121 33.75 -1.68 -18.17
C GLY A 121 33.61 -1.93 -16.66
N ALA A 122 32.74 -1.19 -15.95
CA ALA A 122 32.39 -1.51 -14.58
C ALA A 122 31.65 -2.86 -14.52
N SER A 123 32.02 -3.69 -13.55
CA SER A 123 31.43 -5.02 -13.39
C SER A 123 30.01 -4.94 -12.85
N ARG A 124 29.07 -5.63 -13.52
CA ARG A 124 27.70 -5.86 -13.03
C ARG A 124 27.57 -7.12 -12.17
N SER A 125 28.67 -7.63 -11.60
CA SER A 125 28.69 -8.88 -10.82
C SER A 125 27.94 -8.85 -9.48
N ALA A 126 27.14 -7.82 -9.21
CA ALA A 126 26.30 -7.77 -8.02
C ALA A 126 25.11 -8.74 -8.16
N PRO A 127 24.77 -9.52 -7.12
CA PRO A 127 23.58 -10.37 -7.13
C PRO A 127 22.31 -9.57 -7.43
N LEU A 128 21.46 -10.09 -8.32
CA LEU A 128 20.20 -9.45 -8.71
C LEU A 128 19.14 -9.69 -7.64
N VAL A 129 18.53 -8.62 -7.15
CA VAL A 129 17.36 -8.66 -6.27
C VAL A 129 16.18 -9.26 -7.03
N ALA A 130 15.54 -10.28 -6.45
CA ALA A 130 14.35 -10.86 -7.04
C ALA A 130 13.18 -9.86 -7.01
N PRO A 131 12.60 -9.46 -8.16
CA PRO A 131 11.52 -8.48 -8.21
C PRO A 131 10.25 -9.02 -7.54
N PRO A 132 9.35 -8.17 -7.03
CA PRO A 132 8.10 -8.64 -6.43
C PRO A 132 7.25 -9.41 -7.44
N LYS A 133 6.58 -10.47 -6.98
CA LYS A 133 5.60 -11.18 -7.81
C LYS A 133 4.39 -10.27 -8.03
N LYS A 134 3.78 -10.35 -9.22
CA LYS A 134 2.53 -9.65 -9.49
C LYS A 134 1.40 -10.17 -8.59
N LEU A 135 0.48 -9.28 -8.27
CA LEU A 135 -0.81 -9.68 -7.71
C LEU A 135 -1.69 -10.16 -8.86
N ASP A 136 -2.11 -11.42 -8.82
CA ASP A 136 -2.94 -12.00 -9.87
C ASP A 136 -4.43 -11.77 -9.58
N ALA A 137 -5.20 -11.41 -10.61
CA ALA A 137 -6.66 -11.34 -10.55
C ALA A 137 -7.28 -11.79 -11.89
N PRO A 138 -8.51 -12.34 -11.87
CA PRO A 138 -9.20 -12.74 -13.10
C PRO A 138 -9.39 -11.55 -14.05
N THR A 139 -9.08 -11.72 -15.33
CA THR A 139 -9.21 -10.65 -16.34
C THR A 139 -10.60 -10.02 -16.35
N GLN A 140 -11.66 -10.82 -16.19
CA GLN A 140 -13.03 -10.31 -16.12
C GLN A 140 -13.25 -9.40 -14.90
N ALA A 141 -12.64 -9.71 -13.76
CA ALA A 141 -12.75 -8.88 -12.56
C ALA A 141 -11.95 -7.58 -12.69
N VAL A 142 -10.80 -7.62 -13.38
CA VAL A 142 -10.00 -6.45 -13.75
C VAL A 142 -10.83 -5.47 -14.59
N GLU A 143 -11.43 -5.95 -15.68
CA GLU A 143 -12.26 -5.11 -16.55
C GLU A 143 -13.50 -4.57 -15.81
N ALA A 144 -14.14 -5.40 -14.97
CA ALA A 144 -15.30 -4.98 -14.18
C ALA A 144 -14.96 -3.90 -13.15
N ALA A 145 -13.88 -4.07 -12.39
CA ALA A 145 -13.42 -3.07 -11.41
C ALA A 145 -12.97 -1.79 -12.09
N LYS A 146 -12.28 -1.91 -13.23
CA LYS A 146 -11.88 -0.77 -14.05
C LYS A 146 -13.08 0.02 -14.56
N ALA A 147 -14.20 -0.64 -14.88
CA ALA A 147 -15.43 0.01 -15.36
C ALA A 147 -16.40 0.45 -14.24
N ALA A 148 -16.18 0.07 -12.98
CA ALA A 148 -17.07 0.35 -11.86
C ALA A 148 -17.34 1.86 -11.67
N PRO A 149 -18.43 2.29 -11.02
CA PRO A 149 -18.57 3.70 -10.62
C PRO A 149 -17.36 4.15 -9.78
N ALA A 150 -16.82 5.33 -10.08
CA ALA A 150 -15.68 5.87 -9.35
C ALA A 150 -16.12 6.76 -8.20
N THR A 151 -15.56 6.53 -7.02
CA THR A 151 -15.69 7.47 -5.90
C THR A 151 -14.54 8.47 -5.92
N ARG A 152 -14.84 9.76 -5.85
CA ARG A 152 -13.82 10.82 -5.84
C ARG A 152 -13.25 10.97 -4.42
N VAL A 153 -11.94 11.07 -4.30
CA VAL A 153 -11.22 11.23 -3.03
C VAL A 153 -10.22 12.37 -3.16
N ASN A 154 -10.29 13.34 -2.25
CA ASN A 154 -9.34 14.43 -2.14
C ASN A 154 -8.38 14.20 -0.96
N PRO A 155 -7.15 13.71 -1.21
CA PRO A 155 -6.19 13.38 -0.15
C PRO A 155 -5.71 14.60 0.66
N ALA A 156 -5.94 15.83 0.20
CA ALA A 156 -5.51 17.03 0.90
C ALA A 156 -6.48 17.46 2.02
N VAL A 157 -7.77 17.15 1.89
CA VAL A 157 -8.82 17.64 2.81
C VAL A 157 -9.64 16.50 3.42
N ASP A 158 -9.82 15.39 2.70
CA ASP A 158 -10.59 14.28 3.20
C ASP A 158 -9.82 13.65 4.35
N LYS A 159 -10.36 13.80 5.56
CA LYS A 159 -10.01 12.91 6.66
C LYS A 159 -10.63 11.57 6.32
N MET A 160 -9.90 10.78 5.55
CA MET A 160 -10.32 9.42 5.28
C MET A 160 -10.46 8.74 6.63
N LEU A 161 -11.69 8.33 6.96
CA LEU A 161 -11.95 7.60 8.19
C LEU A 161 -11.02 6.39 8.17
N GLN A 162 -10.25 6.21 9.23
CA GLN A 162 -9.51 4.98 9.43
C GLN A 162 -10.54 3.89 9.68
N VAL A 163 -11.06 3.30 8.60
CA VAL A 163 -12.03 2.19 8.64
C VAL A 163 -11.37 0.96 9.28
N VAL A 164 -10.05 0.90 9.20
CA VAL A 164 -9.21 -0.17 9.72
C VAL A 164 -8.03 0.43 10.49
N ASP A 165 -7.58 -0.24 11.56
CA ASP A 165 -6.21 -0.05 12.04
C ASP A 165 -5.28 -0.71 11.02
N PHE A 166 -4.78 0.10 10.08
CA PHE A 166 -3.98 -0.37 8.97
C PHE A 166 -2.71 -1.12 9.43
N ASN A 167 -2.05 -0.68 10.51
CA ASN A 167 -0.83 -1.35 10.98
C ASN A 167 -1.18 -2.72 11.55
N HIS A 168 -2.26 -2.80 12.34
CA HIS A 168 -2.76 -4.06 12.86
C HIS A 168 -3.21 -5.00 11.73
N GLN A 169 -3.85 -4.47 10.68
CA GLN A 169 -4.27 -5.27 9.53
C GLN A 169 -3.07 -5.85 8.77
N VAL A 170 -2.05 -5.03 8.48
CA VAL A 170 -0.81 -5.52 7.86
C VAL A 170 -0.18 -6.61 8.72
N GLN A 171 -0.05 -6.38 10.03
CA GLN A 171 0.50 -7.37 10.94
C GLN A 171 -0.30 -8.68 10.91
N THR A 172 -1.63 -8.59 10.95
CA THR A 172 -2.52 -9.76 10.92
C THR A 172 -2.34 -10.59 9.64
N VAL A 173 -2.28 -9.93 8.49
CA VAL A 173 -2.12 -10.63 7.19
C VAL A 173 -0.73 -11.26 7.09
N VAL A 174 0.31 -10.55 7.53
CA VAL A 174 1.69 -11.05 7.54
C VAL A 174 1.85 -12.23 8.50
N ASP A 175 1.26 -12.17 9.70
CA ASP A 175 1.32 -13.26 10.68
C ASP A 175 0.52 -14.49 10.24
N ALA A 176 -0.57 -14.30 9.49
CA ALA A 176 -1.36 -15.40 8.97
C ALA A 176 -0.69 -16.11 7.78
N HIS A 177 0.10 -15.38 6.98
CA HIS A 177 0.89 -15.83 5.81
C HIS A 177 0.31 -17.03 5.00
N ASN A 178 -1.00 -17.04 4.74
CA ASN A 178 -1.68 -18.13 4.02
C ASN A 178 -1.49 -17.99 2.50
N GLY A 179 -0.28 -18.31 2.00
CA GLY A 179 0.04 -18.45 0.57
C GLY A 179 0.06 -17.17 -0.29
N ASN A 180 -0.65 -16.11 0.10
CA ASN A 180 -0.78 -14.86 -0.66
C ASN A 180 0.25 -13.79 -0.26
N VAL A 181 0.94 -13.98 0.87
CA VAL A 181 2.01 -13.13 1.38
C VAL A 181 3.29 -13.94 1.51
N ASP A 182 4.33 -13.52 0.80
CA ASP A 182 5.67 -14.10 0.94
C ASP A 182 6.38 -13.34 2.08
N VAL A 183 7.11 -14.06 2.93
CA VAL A 183 7.86 -13.48 4.05
C VAL A 183 9.33 -13.87 3.92
N ILE A 184 10.21 -12.90 4.09
CA ILE A 184 11.65 -13.00 3.90
C ILE A 184 12.33 -12.81 5.24
N GLU A 185 13.15 -13.77 5.63
CA GLU A 185 13.99 -13.67 6.81
C GLU A 185 15.27 -12.89 6.46
N ALA A 186 15.44 -11.72 7.09
CA ALA A 186 16.58 -10.85 6.89
C ALA A 186 17.05 -10.26 8.24
N ASP A 187 18.32 -10.47 8.59
CA ASP A 187 18.93 -9.98 9.84
C ASP A 187 18.09 -10.26 11.11
N SER A 188 17.59 -11.49 11.24
CA SER A 188 16.70 -11.94 12.33
C SER A 188 15.34 -11.23 12.38
N GLN A 189 14.94 -10.57 11.30
CA GLN A 189 13.61 -9.99 11.12
C GLN A 189 12.85 -10.75 10.02
N SER A 190 11.57 -10.99 10.28
CA SER A 190 10.63 -11.53 9.32
C SER A 190 9.97 -10.34 8.59
N LEU A 191 10.36 -10.10 7.34
CA LEU A 191 9.92 -8.95 6.56
C LEU A 191 9.02 -9.39 5.40
N PRO A 192 7.85 -8.77 5.20
CA PRO A 192 6.96 -9.14 4.12
C PRO A 192 7.53 -8.71 2.77
N ARG A 193 7.39 -9.59 1.77
CA ARG A 193 7.59 -9.31 0.35
C ARG A 193 6.21 -9.09 -0.29
N PRO A 194 5.80 -7.83 -0.53
CA PRO A 194 4.49 -7.54 -1.07
C PRO A 194 4.36 -8.02 -2.52
N ARG A 195 3.12 -8.27 -2.94
CA ARG A 195 2.81 -8.40 -4.38
C ARG A 195 2.85 -7.04 -5.06
N HIS A 196 3.21 -6.98 -6.34
CA HIS A 196 3.12 -5.75 -7.11
C HIS A 196 1.66 -5.47 -7.53
N TRP A 197 1.18 -4.27 -7.25
CA TRP A 197 -0.15 -3.80 -7.59
C TRP A 197 -0.18 -3.15 -8.98
N ASP A 198 -0.71 -3.86 -9.97
CA ASP A 198 -0.83 -3.39 -11.36
C ASP A 198 -2.10 -2.57 -11.63
N TYR A 199 -3.05 -2.50 -10.69
CA TYR A 199 -4.41 -2.04 -10.95
C TYR A 199 -4.58 -0.53 -10.74
N ILE A 200 -3.92 0.23 -11.63
CA ILE A 200 -3.91 1.70 -11.66
C ILE A 200 -4.14 2.18 -13.10
N ASP A 201 -4.96 3.20 -13.26
CA ASP A 201 -5.12 3.94 -14.52
C ASP A 201 -5.19 5.45 -14.25
N TYR A 202 -5.44 6.26 -15.27
CA TYR A 202 -5.60 7.70 -15.16
C TYR A 202 -6.82 8.15 -15.95
N ASP A 203 -7.59 9.07 -15.39
CA ASP A 203 -8.72 9.66 -16.10
C ASP A 203 -8.28 10.76 -17.09
N GLY A 204 -9.25 11.38 -17.78
CA GLY A 204 -8.99 12.47 -18.73
C GLY A 204 -8.34 13.72 -18.13
N TYR A 205 -8.28 13.84 -16.80
CA TYR A 205 -7.64 14.94 -16.08
C TYR A 205 -6.29 14.52 -15.45
N HIS A 206 -5.81 13.32 -15.79
CA HIS A 206 -4.61 12.71 -15.21
C HIS A 206 -4.72 12.43 -13.70
N ARG A 207 -5.94 12.24 -13.18
CA ARG A 207 -6.13 11.81 -11.80
C ARG A 207 -5.88 10.31 -11.68
N PRO A 208 -5.08 9.83 -10.71
CA PRO A 208 -4.91 8.41 -10.45
C PRO A 208 -6.24 7.72 -10.18
N MET A 209 -6.47 6.61 -10.88
CA MET A 209 -7.60 5.73 -10.69
C MET A 209 -7.11 4.41 -10.10
N LEU A 210 -7.40 4.19 -8.81
CA LEU A 210 -7.10 2.92 -8.15
C LEU A 210 -8.36 2.04 -8.24
N TYR A 211 -8.25 0.86 -8.86
CA TYR A 211 -9.37 -0.07 -9.00
C TYR A 211 -9.01 -1.44 -8.43
N ASN A 212 -9.95 -2.07 -7.72
CA ASN A 212 -9.70 -3.28 -6.96
C ASN A 212 -10.44 -4.48 -7.58
N PRO A 213 -9.75 -5.37 -8.31
CA PRO A 213 -10.37 -6.54 -8.91
C PRO A 213 -10.54 -7.72 -7.95
N LEU A 214 -10.10 -7.58 -6.69
CA LEU A 214 -10.23 -8.64 -5.70
C LEU A 214 -11.67 -8.72 -5.16
N ASN A 215 -11.97 -9.85 -4.52
CA ASN A 215 -13.24 -10.09 -3.83
C ASN A 215 -13.25 -9.60 -2.37
N GLU A 216 -12.18 -8.94 -1.93
CA GLU A 216 -12.01 -8.28 -0.64
C GLU A 216 -11.74 -6.78 -0.84
N ALA A 217 -12.02 -5.97 0.18
CA ALA A 217 -11.71 -4.56 0.13
C ALA A 217 -10.23 -4.33 0.42
N MET A 218 -9.67 -3.27 -0.15
CA MET A 218 -8.26 -2.90 0.02
C MET A 218 -8.16 -1.49 0.59
N THR A 219 -7.27 -1.30 1.57
CA THR A 219 -6.89 0.01 2.08
C THR A 219 -5.48 0.33 1.61
N PHE A 220 -5.26 1.52 1.05
CA PHE A 220 -4.00 1.98 0.47
C PHE A 220 -3.40 3.08 1.33
N ARG A 221 -2.21 2.88 1.90
CA ARG A 221 -1.48 3.91 2.62
C ARG A 221 -0.36 4.50 1.76
N TYR A 222 -0.30 5.82 1.66
CA TYR A 222 0.72 6.56 0.93
C TYR A 222 1.04 7.90 1.60
N PHE A 223 2.23 8.44 1.36
CA PHE A 223 2.61 9.75 1.90
C PHE A 223 2.22 10.85 0.90
N TYR A 224 1.37 11.79 1.31
CA TYR A 224 0.91 12.87 0.45
C TYR A 224 0.73 14.17 1.25
N ASN A 225 1.32 15.26 0.73
CA ASN A 225 1.25 16.58 1.33
C ASN A 225 1.67 16.59 2.82
N GLY A 226 2.83 16.01 3.12
CA GLY A 226 3.43 16.04 4.46
C GLY A 226 2.87 15.04 5.46
N ALA A 227 1.90 14.21 5.09
CA ALA A 227 1.30 13.22 5.99
C ALA A 227 0.96 11.91 5.28
N TYR A 228 0.89 10.81 6.03
CA TYR A 228 0.31 9.57 5.53
C TYR A 228 -1.20 9.72 5.35
N ARG A 229 -1.68 9.26 4.20
CA ARG A 229 -3.08 9.18 3.79
C ARG A 229 -3.44 7.72 3.58
N GLU A 230 -4.70 7.38 3.80
CA GLU A 230 -5.23 6.04 3.65
C GLU A 230 -6.46 6.07 2.79
N ALA A 231 -6.45 5.40 1.64
CA ALA A 231 -7.60 5.35 0.74
C ALA A 231 -8.25 3.97 0.73
N TYR A 232 -9.56 3.92 0.93
CA TYR A 232 -10.33 2.68 0.90
C TYR A 232 -10.89 2.43 -0.51
N VAL A 233 -10.69 1.22 -1.03
CA VAL A 233 -11.24 0.78 -2.32
C VAL A 233 -12.03 -0.51 -2.11
N PRO A 234 -13.37 -0.48 -2.29
CA PRO A 234 -14.20 -1.66 -2.09
C PRO A 234 -13.87 -2.77 -3.10
N ALA A 235 -14.21 -4.01 -2.75
CA ALA A 235 -14.08 -5.16 -3.65
C ALA A 235 -14.82 -4.92 -4.97
N GLY A 236 -14.14 -5.07 -6.11
CA GLY A 236 -14.69 -4.80 -7.44
C GLY A 236 -14.96 -3.33 -7.74
N GLY A 237 -14.53 -2.40 -6.88
CA GLY A 237 -14.76 -0.96 -7.04
C GLY A 237 -13.55 -0.20 -7.57
N ARG A 238 -13.73 1.12 -7.76
CA ARG A 238 -12.62 2.05 -8.03
C ARG A 238 -12.81 3.41 -7.36
N ILE A 239 -11.69 4.07 -7.11
CA ILE A 239 -11.64 5.46 -6.68
C ILE A 239 -10.82 6.31 -7.65
N VAL A 240 -11.04 7.62 -7.63
CA VAL A 240 -10.26 8.63 -8.35
C VAL A 240 -9.66 9.59 -7.33
N LEU A 241 -8.33 9.73 -7.33
CA LEU A 241 -7.61 10.60 -6.40
C LEU A 241 -7.40 11.98 -7.01
N ASP A 242 -7.81 13.05 -6.30
CA ASP A 242 -7.48 14.43 -6.65
C ASP A 242 -6.02 14.77 -6.25
N ALA A 243 -5.06 14.02 -6.78
CA ALA A 243 -3.64 14.15 -6.48
C ALA A 243 -2.99 15.27 -7.33
N ALA A 244 -3.26 16.53 -6.98
CA ALA A 244 -2.75 17.71 -7.70
C ALA A 244 -1.22 17.88 -7.63
N ALA A 245 -0.60 17.56 -6.49
CA ALA A 245 0.86 17.62 -6.34
C ALA A 245 1.56 16.64 -7.29
N ALA A 246 2.47 17.14 -8.12
CA ALA A 246 3.28 16.33 -9.03
C ALA A 246 4.31 15.50 -8.24
N GLY A 247 4.50 14.24 -8.63
CA GLY A 247 5.47 13.35 -8.00
C GLY A 247 5.11 11.88 -8.17
N LEU A 248 6.02 11.02 -7.72
CA LEU A 248 5.80 9.60 -7.56
C LEU A 248 5.36 9.31 -6.13
N PHE A 249 4.26 8.60 -5.95
CA PHE A 249 3.68 8.31 -4.64
C PHE A 249 3.62 6.80 -4.42
N PRO A 250 4.66 6.22 -3.80
CA PRO A 250 4.62 4.83 -3.36
C PRO A 250 3.52 4.59 -2.34
N PHE A 251 2.93 3.39 -2.37
CA PHE A 251 1.91 2.98 -1.43
C PHE A 251 2.07 1.52 -1.01
N THR A 252 1.50 1.21 0.16
CA THR A 252 1.18 -0.16 0.59
C THR A 252 -0.32 -0.35 0.54
N ALA A 253 -0.79 -1.44 -0.04
CA ALA A 253 -2.19 -1.85 -0.06
C ALA A 253 -2.39 -3.10 0.80
N VAL A 254 -3.39 -3.10 1.66
CA VAL A 254 -3.70 -4.23 2.55
C VAL A 254 -5.19 -4.57 2.50
N GLY A 255 -5.50 -5.86 2.41
CA GLY A 255 -6.84 -6.43 2.51
C GLY A 255 -6.93 -7.43 3.64
N ASP A 256 -7.90 -8.35 3.57
CA ASP A 256 -8.04 -9.40 4.58
C ASP A 256 -7.01 -10.52 4.39
N SER A 257 -6.52 -10.72 3.16
CA SER A 257 -5.61 -11.81 2.83
C SER A 257 -4.42 -11.41 1.95
N HIS A 258 -4.35 -10.15 1.51
CA HIS A 258 -3.29 -9.65 0.64
C HIS A 258 -2.55 -8.45 1.23
N VAL A 259 -1.24 -8.43 0.98
CA VAL A 259 -0.40 -7.23 1.08
C VAL A 259 0.25 -7.00 -0.28
N ALA A 260 0.07 -5.80 -0.82
CA ALA A 260 0.64 -5.38 -2.09
C ALA A 260 1.31 -4.01 -1.97
N ALA A 261 2.17 -3.69 -2.92
CA ALA A 261 2.84 -2.40 -3.03
C ALA A 261 2.84 -1.94 -4.48
N GLY A 262 2.91 -0.63 -4.66
CA GLY A 262 2.98 -0.02 -5.97
C GLY A 262 3.20 1.48 -5.84
N SER A 263 2.97 2.21 -6.93
CA SER A 263 3.02 3.67 -6.91
C SER A 263 2.04 4.27 -7.92
N PHE A 264 1.61 5.50 -7.65
CA PHE A 264 0.89 6.32 -8.64
C PHE A 264 1.62 7.64 -8.88
N ARG A 265 1.29 8.31 -9.98
CA ARG A 265 1.82 9.62 -10.33
C ARG A 265 0.80 10.70 -10.01
N GLY A 266 1.18 11.71 -9.25
CA GLY A 266 0.33 12.88 -9.07
C GLY A 266 0.55 13.90 -10.19
N GLY A 267 0.06 15.11 -9.98
CA GLY A 267 0.12 16.18 -10.98
C GLY A 267 -1.17 16.37 -11.75
N ALA A 268 -2.28 15.89 -11.20
CA ALA A 268 -3.57 15.96 -11.86
C ALA A 268 -4.11 17.39 -11.96
N TRP A 269 -4.87 17.67 -13.01
CA TRP A 269 -5.74 18.83 -13.03
C TRP A 269 -7.04 18.50 -12.31
N ILE A 270 -7.45 19.34 -11.35
CA ILE A 270 -8.62 19.06 -10.52
C ILE A 270 -9.83 19.84 -11.07
N PRO A 271 -10.82 19.16 -11.69
CA PRO A 271 -12.01 19.84 -12.19
C PRO A 271 -12.78 20.51 -11.05
N PRO A 272 -13.25 21.77 -11.25
CA PRO A 272 -14.25 22.38 -10.39
C PRO A 272 -15.50 21.51 -10.29
N GLU A 273 -16.28 21.70 -9.23
CA GLU A 273 -17.56 21.01 -9.09
C GLU A 273 -18.50 21.33 -10.26
N GLY A 274 -19.16 20.30 -10.80
CA GLY A 274 -20.05 20.43 -11.95
C GLY A 274 -19.35 20.59 -13.32
N TRP A 275 -18.01 20.54 -13.37
CA TRP A 275 -17.26 20.59 -14.62
C TRP A 275 -17.28 19.25 -15.35
N ASP A 276 -17.69 19.26 -16.63
CA ASP A 276 -17.75 18.11 -17.53
C ASP A 276 -16.88 18.26 -18.80
N GLY A 277 -16.21 19.41 -18.96
CA GLY A 277 -15.36 19.71 -20.10
C GLY A 277 -13.96 19.09 -20.04
N PRO A 278 -13.14 19.18 -21.09
CA PRO A 278 -11.74 18.74 -21.04
C PRO A 278 -10.92 19.61 -20.05
N PRO A 279 -9.71 19.16 -19.66
CA PRO A 279 -8.76 20.05 -18.99
C PRO A 279 -8.49 21.32 -19.84
N PRO A 280 -8.08 22.44 -19.20
CA PRO A 280 -7.67 23.64 -19.89
C PRO A 280 -6.60 23.35 -20.97
N PRO A 281 -6.63 24.01 -22.13
CA PRO A 281 -5.66 23.75 -23.22
C PRO A 281 -4.19 23.98 -22.84
N ASP A 282 -3.93 24.77 -21.81
CA ASP A 282 -2.60 25.06 -21.26
C ASP A 282 -2.14 24.04 -20.21
N TYR A 283 -3.03 23.15 -19.74
CA TYR A 283 -2.65 22.07 -18.86
C TYR A 283 -1.87 20.99 -19.62
N THR A 284 -0.67 20.70 -19.12
CA THR A 284 0.14 19.56 -19.56
C THR A 284 0.43 18.69 -18.34
N PRO A 285 0.05 17.39 -18.35
CA PRO A 285 0.41 16.47 -17.28
C PRO A 285 1.93 16.44 -17.06
N PRO A 286 2.41 16.33 -15.81
CA PRO A 286 3.84 16.19 -15.56
C PRO A 286 4.44 14.99 -16.29
N PRO A 287 5.72 15.06 -16.70
CA PRO A 287 6.39 13.91 -17.29
C PRO A 287 6.39 12.73 -16.32
N ALA A 288 6.28 11.52 -16.86
CA ALA A 288 6.44 10.33 -16.04
C ALA A 288 7.84 10.31 -15.41
N PRO A 289 7.96 9.88 -14.13
CA PRO A 289 9.26 9.72 -13.49
C PRO A 289 10.18 8.81 -14.29
N GLU A 290 11.45 9.16 -14.34
CA GLU A 290 12.46 8.36 -15.05
C GLU A 290 12.65 7.02 -14.33
N VAL A 291 12.73 5.95 -15.14
CA VAL A 291 12.87 4.56 -14.69
C VAL A 291 14.26 4.08 -15.05
N TYR A 292 15.13 3.92 -14.06
CA TYR A 292 16.48 3.43 -14.24
C TYR A 292 16.50 1.91 -14.11
N ARG A 293 17.14 1.23 -15.07
CA ARG A 293 17.22 -0.23 -15.14
C ARG A 293 18.57 -0.74 -14.66
N ASP A 294 18.58 -1.94 -14.09
CA ASP A 294 19.79 -2.69 -13.72
C ASP A 294 20.74 -1.87 -12.84
N VAL A 295 20.19 -1.21 -11.82
CA VAL A 295 20.92 -0.27 -10.98
C VAL A 295 21.74 -1.00 -9.93
N VAL A 296 23.04 -0.72 -9.88
CA VAL A 296 23.91 -1.26 -8.81
C VAL A 296 23.82 -0.36 -7.59
N ALA A 297 23.35 -0.93 -6.49
CA ALA A 297 23.17 -0.27 -5.20
C ALA A 297 24.18 -0.80 -4.17
N GLU A 298 24.95 0.09 -3.56
CA GLU A 298 25.72 -0.21 -2.35
C GLU A 298 24.82 -0.15 -1.13
N ILE A 299 24.90 -1.16 -0.26
CA ILE A 299 24.07 -1.30 0.92
C ILE A 299 24.93 -1.53 2.18
N PRO A 300 24.52 -1.02 3.36
CA PRO A 300 25.27 -1.20 4.60
C PRO A 300 25.33 -2.66 5.07
N ALA A 301 24.32 -3.46 4.77
CA ALA A 301 24.26 -4.87 5.17
C ALA A 301 25.43 -5.68 4.59
N GLY A 302 26.45 -5.89 5.44
CA GLY A 302 27.67 -6.61 5.09
C GLY A 302 28.57 -5.89 4.09
N ASP A 303 28.41 -4.56 3.94
CA ASP A 303 29.13 -3.71 2.98
C ASP A 303 29.10 -4.29 1.55
N LYS A 304 27.91 -4.73 1.12
CA LYS A 304 27.69 -5.41 -0.16
C LYS A 304 27.14 -4.47 -1.21
N ALA A 305 27.24 -4.90 -2.47
CA ALA A 305 26.48 -4.34 -3.57
C ALA A 305 25.42 -5.36 -4.04
N VAL A 306 24.25 -4.86 -4.41
CA VAL A 306 23.17 -5.62 -5.04
C VAL A 306 22.76 -4.93 -6.35
N SER A 307 22.28 -5.70 -7.32
CA SER A 307 21.68 -5.17 -8.53
C SER A 307 20.17 -5.14 -8.37
N VAL A 308 19.54 -4.01 -8.66
CA VAL A 308 18.09 -3.80 -8.60
C VAL A 308 17.58 -3.67 -10.04
N GLY A 309 16.53 -4.41 -10.40
CA GLY A 309 16.04 -4.43 -11.78
C GLY A 309 15.50 -3.07 -12.24
N GLN A 310 14.84 -2.35 -11.34
CA GLN A 310 14.25 -1.04 -11.58
C GLN A 310 14.38 -0.11 -10.37
N VAL A 311 14.78 1.14 -10.62
CA VAL A 311 14.82 2.20 -9.62
C VAL A 311 14.16 3.46 -10.14
N GLN A 312 13.32 4.07 -9.32
CA GLN A 312 12.73 5.39 -9.56
C GLN A 312 13.04 6.32 -8.41
N LEU A 313 13.29 7.60 -8.71
CA LEU A 313 13.44 8.64 -7.69
C LEU A 313 12.06 9.06 -7.18
N VAL A 314 11.83 8.92 -5.86
CA VAL A 314 10.61 9.36 -5.18
C VAL A 314 10.74 10.81 -4.74
N GLY A 315 11.92 11.21 -4.26
CA GLY A 315 12.16 12.57 -3.80
C GLY A 315 13.63 12.85 -3.49
N HIS A 316 13.93 14.14 -3.41
CA HIS A 316 15.23 14.69 -3.03
C HIS A 316 15.02 15.77 -1.96
N ASP A 317 15.79 15.70 -0.88
CA ASP A 317 15.71 16.63 0.26
C ASP A 317 17.12 17.12 0.65
N ASP A 318 17.47 18.32 0.18
CA ASP A 318 18.74 18.99 0.48
C ASP A 318 18.95 19.29 1.97
N SER A 319 17.88 19.27 2.79
CA SER A 319 17.97 19.46 4.23
C SER A 319 18.51 18.23 4.97
N GLN A 320 18.48 17.05 4.32
CA GLN A 320 19.06 15.84 4.89
C GLN A 320 20.59 15.87 4.81
N PRO A 321 21.27 15.16 5.73
CA PRO A 321 22.70 14.94 5.64
C PRO A 321 23.12 14.32 4.30
N ALA A 322 24.31 14.67 3.83
CA ALA A 322 24.90 14.03 2.66
C ALA A 322 24.93 12.50 2.84
N GLY A 323 24.54 11.76 1.81
CA GLY A 323 24.36 10.30 1.91
C GLY A 323 22.93 9.86 2.23
N SER A 324 21.98 10.78 2.49
CA SER A 324 20.57 10.44 2.79
C SER A 324 19.58 11.44 2.21
N ARG A 325 19.96 12.15 1.14
CA ARG A 325 19.12 13.17 0.50
C ARG A 325 18.11 12.60 -0.47
N ASP A 326 18.35 11.40 -0.99
CA ASP A 326 17.52 10.79 -2.01
C ASP A 326 16.64 9.70 -1.42
N THR A 327 15.38 9.66 -1.88
CA THR A 327 14.45 8.56 -1.61
C THR A 327 14.14 7.85 -2.92
N PHE A 328 14.23 6.53 -2.92
CA PHE A 328 14.06 5.68 -4.09
C PHE A 328 12.93 4.69 -3.89
N LEU A 329 12.27 4.34 -4.99
CA LEU A 329 11.42 3.16 -5.08
C LEU A 329 12.18 2.09 -5.88
N LEU A 330 12.47 0.97 -5.25
CA LEU A 330 13.19 -0.17 -5.81
C LEU A 330 12.18 -1.25 -6.21
N ASP A 331 12.27 -1.72 -7.46
CA ASP A 331 11.40 -2.73 -8.08
C ASP A 331 9.91 -2.53 -7.75
N ASP A 332 9.45 -1.27 -7.79
CA ASP A 332 8.08 -0.83 -7.52
C ASP A 332 7.45 -1.32 -6.20
N SER A 333 8.26 -1.70 -5.21
CA SER A 333 7.78 -2.30 -3.97
C SER A 333 8.55 -1.89 -2.73
N THR A 334 9.87 -1.69 -2.82
CA THR A 334 10.70 -1.43 -1.65
C THR A 334 11.11 0.05 -1.61
N LEU A 335 10.79 0.74 -0.52
CA LEU A 335 11.22 2.12 -0.33
C LEU A 335 12.66 2.13 0.21
N ALA A 336 13.51 3.01 -0.31
CA ALA A 336 14.89 3.14 0.14
C ALA A 336 15.28 4.61 0.31
N TRP A 337 16.21 4.87 1.21
CA TRP A 337 16.82 6.18 1.42
C TRP A 337 18.32 6.08 1.21
N GLY A 338 18.92 7.15 0.71
CA GLY A 338 20.34 7.13 0.36
C GLY A 338 20.78 8.35 -0.44
N GLN A 339 21.68 8.11 -1.38
CA GLN A 339 22.27 9.13 -2.23
C GLN A 339 22.60 8.55 -3.62
N ILE A 340 22.33 9.33 -4.66
CA ILE A 340 22.86 9.07 -6.00
C ILE A 340 24.37 9.36 -5.99
N ASN A 341 25.17 8.40 -6.46
CA ASN A 341 26.62 8.52 -6.45
C ASN A 341 27.13 9.38 -7.62
N ASP A 342 28.33 9.93 -7.42
CA ASP A 342 29.03 10.68 -8.46
C ASP A 342 29.33 9.81 -9.69
N PRO A 343 29.31 10.40 -10.90
CA PRO A 343 29.73 9.70 -12.11
C PRO A 343 31.13 9.08 -11.93
N GLY A 344 31.30 7.82 -12.35
CA GLY A 344 32.58 7.10 -12.21
C GLY A 344 32.66 6.17 -10.99
N SER A 345 31.70 6.24 -10.08
CA SER A 345 31.59 5.32 -8.95
C SER A 345 31.33 3.87 -9.42
N SER A 346 31.75 2.89 -8.60
CA SER A 346 31.52 1.46 -8.86
C SER A 346 30.06 1.04 -8.72
N SER A 347 29.25 1.86 -8.06
CA SER A 347 27.80 1.72 -7.90
C SER A 347 27.11 3.05 -8.23
N GLN A 348 25.85 2.98 -8.60
CA GLN A 348 25.07 4.14 -9.05
C GLN A 348 24.37 4.85 -7.90
N ILE A 349 23.96 4.08 -6.90
CA ILE A 349 23.34 4.61 -5.70
C ILE A 349 23.98 3.97 -4.47
N LYS A 350 24.05 4.75 -3.39
CA LYS A 350 24.31 4.27 -2.05
C LYS A 350 23.02 4.31 -1.26
N VAL A 351 22.62 3.19 -0.70
CA VAL A 351 21.47 3.07 0.20
C VAL A 351 21.96 3.18 1.64
N THR A 352 21.17 3.75 2.53
CA THR A 352 21.44 3.81 3.98
C THR A 352 20.42 3.04 4.78
N LYS A 353 19.19 2.94 4.28
CA LYS A 353 18.13 2.11 4.86
C LYS A 353 17.06 1.77 3.82
N THR A 354 16.34 0.70 4.07
CA THR A 354 15.23 0.21 3.25
C THR A 354 13.99 -0.02 4.10
N GLN A 355 12.83 -0.12 3.45
CA GLN A 355 11.55 -0.49 4.06
C GLN A 355 10.78 -1.35 3.06
N SER A 356 10.50 -2.61 3.44
CA SER A 356 9.91 -3.58 2.52
C SER A 356 8.47 -3.25 2.11
N LEU A 357 7.74 -2.49 2.95
CA LEU A 357 6.42 -1.95 2.67
C LEU A 357 6.46 -0.41 2.72
N PRO A 358 6.21 0.32 1.63
CA PRO A 358 6.28 1.77 1.63
C PRO A 358 5.37 2.38 2.71
N GLY A 359 5.97 3.06 3.69
CA GLY A 359 5.28 3.76 4.75
C GLY A 359 4.76 2.90 5.91
N VAL A 360 5.15 1.62 5.98
CA VAL A 360 4.62 0.66 6.97
C VAL A 360 5.73 -0.26 7.47
N GLY A 361 5.70 -0.56 8.77
CA GLY A 361 6.63 -1.53 9.35
C GLY A 361 8.05 -1.00 9.54
N PRO A 362 8.97 -1.89 9.96
CA PRO A 362 10.33 -1.50 10.30
C PRO A 362 11.15 -1.16 9.05
N THR A 363 12.18 -0.34 9.25
CA THR A 363 13.26 -0.18 8.28
C THR A 363 14.40 -1.15 8.59
N ASP A 364 15.12 -1.58 7.57
CA ASP A 364 16.34 -2.37 7.68
C ASP A 364 17.53 -1.66 7.01
N ASN A 365 18.73 -2.23 7.14
CA ASN A 365 19.98 -1.68 6.60
C ASN A 365 20.33 -2.21 5.20
N GLY A 366 19.34 -2.67 4.43
CA GLY A 366 19.50 -3.34 3.14
C GLY A 366 19.64 -4.86 3.23
N SER A 367 19.53 -5.45 4.43
CA SER A 367 19.55 -6.89 4.63
C SER A 367 18.40 -7.59 3.91
N TYR A 368 17.25 -6.92 3.80
CA TYR A 368 16.11 -7.39 3.01
C TYR A 368 16.48 -7.60 1.54
N LEU A 369 17.20 -6.64 0.95
CA LEU A 369 17.67 -6.74 -0.45
C LEU A 369 18.69 -7.86 -0.64
N VAL A 370 19.59 -8.06 0.34
CA VAL A 370 20.53 -9.20 0.32
C VAL A 370 19.79 -10.52 0.32
N ALA A 371 18.79 -10.65 1.20
CA ALA A 371 17.99 -11.87 1.30
C ALA A 371 17.22 -12.15 0.01
N LEU A 372 16.60 -11.12 -0.59
CA LEU A 372 15.94 -11.22 -1.89
C LEU A 372 16.90 -11.61 -3.02
N ALA A 373 18.12 -11.09 -3.03
CA ALA A 373 19.12 -11.41 -4.05
C ALA A 373 19.73 -12.82 -3.89
N ALA A 374 19.54 -13.44 -2.73
CA ALA A 374 19.93 -14.82 -2.45
C ALA A 374 18.77 -15.82 -2.69
N LEU A 375 17.58 -15.35 -3.08
CA LEU A 375 16.48 -16.24 -3.42
C LEU A 375 16.80 -17.00 -4.70
N ASP A 376 16.95 -18.32 -4.58
CA ASP A 376 16.90 -19.23 -5.72
C ASP A 376 15.44 -19.36 -6.20
N GLU A 377 14.90 -18.32 -6.82
CA GLU A 377 13.65 -18.46 -7.57
C GLU A 377 13.99 -19.14 -8.91
N PRO A 378 13.27 -20.20 -9.32
CA PRO A 378 13.44 -20.75 -10.65
C PRO A 378 13.18 -19.61 -11.62
N ASN A 379 14.23 -19.18 -12.32
CA ASN A 379 14.18 -18.14 -13.34
C ASN A 379 12.92 -18.36 -14.18
N GLN A 380 11.90 -17.51 -14.01
CA GLN A 380 10.85 -17.30 -15.01
C GLN A 380 11.48 -16.55 -16.19
N SER A 381 12.61 -17.05 -16.71
CA SER A 381 12.89 -16.88 -18.12
C SER A 381 11.84 -17.73 -18.82
N SER A 382 10.94 -17.06 -19.52
CA SER A 382 9.91 -17.64 -20.36
C SER A 382 10.54 -18.39 -21.54
N GLY A 383 11.29 -19.45 -21.27
CA GLY A 383 11.49 -20.54 -22.20
C GLY A 383 10.25 -21.42 -22.11
N ALA A 384 9.38 -21.35 -23.12
CA ALA A 384 8.24 -22.23 -23.23
C ALA A 384 8.68 -23.67 -22.91
N TRP A 385 8.16 -24.25 -21.84
CA TRP A 385 8.43 -25.62 -21.39
C TRP A 385 7.80 -26.69 -22.31
N TRP A 386 7.04 -26.26 -23.30
CA TRP A 386 6.32 -27.10 -24.26
C TRP A 386 7.16 -27.92 -25.25
N PRO A 387 8.38 -27.53 -25.68
CA PRO A 387 9.20 -28.36 -26.56
C PRO A 387 9.76 -29.60 -25.85
N ALA A 388 10.03 -29.51 -24.54
CA ALA A 388 10.58 -30.63 -23.77
C ALA A 388 9.52 -31.70 -23.48
N ALA A 389 8.28 -31.31 -23.19
CA ALA A 389 7.18 -32.25 -22.95
C ALA A 389 6.80 -33.05 -24.21
N LEU A 390 6.91 -32.45 -25.40
CA LEU A 390 6.70 -33.14 -26.67
C LEU A 390 7.81 -34.16 -27.00
N GLY A 391 9.04 -33.92 -26.54
CA GLY A 391 10.15 -34.87 -26.69
C GLY A 391 9.93 -36.19 -25.94
N TYR A 392 9.41 -36.12 -24.71
CA TYR A 392 9.12 -37.32 -23.92
C TYR A 392 7.91 -38.12 -24.43
N GLY A 393 6.88 -37.43 -24.94
CA GLY A 393 5.72 -38.08 -25.57
C GLY A 393 6.09 -38.84 -26.85
N ALA A 394 6.99 -38.28 -27.67
CA ALA A 394 7.47 -38.94 -28.89
C ALA A 394 8.33 -40.17 -28.60
N LEU A 395 9.20 -40.11 -27.58
CA LEU A 395 10.03 -41.24 -27.16
C LEU A 395 9.17 -42.41 -26.62
N ALA A 396 8.11 -42.12 -25.87
CA ALA A 396 7.20 -43.15 -25.38
C ALA A 396 6.48 -43.89 -26.52
N LEU A 397 6.03 -43.16 -27.56
CA LEU A 397 5.41 -43.77 -28.74
C LEU A 397 6.40 -44.61 -29.56
N VAL A 398 7.65 -44.19 -29.70
CA VAL A 398 8.69 -44.97 -30.38
C VAL A 398 8.98 -46.26 -29.63
N VAL A 399 9.12 -46.23 -28.30
CA VAL A 399 9.34 -47.44 -27.50
C VAL A 399 8.18 -48.42 -27.61
N VAL A 400 6.94 -47.93 -27.58
CA VAL A 400 5.74 -48.78 -27.76
C VAL A 400 5.69 -49.41 -29.15
N LEU A 401 6.01 -48.66 -30.21
CA LEU A 401 6.02 -49.17 -31.58
C LEU A 401 7.14 -50.19 -31.83
N VAL A 402 8.33 -49.97 -31.27
CA VAL A 402 9.44 -50.92 -31.34
C VAL A 402 9.13 -52.20 -30.57
N ALA A 403 8.58 -52.10 -29.35
CA ALA A 403 8.16 -53.25 -28.56
C ALA A 403 7.06 -54.06 -29.27
N TRP A 404 6.11 -53.39 -29.91
CA TRP A 404 5.05 -54.06 -30.67
C TRP A 404 5.59 -54.76 -31.92
N GLY A 405 6.50 -54.13 -32.66
CA GLY A 405 7.16 -54.72 -33.82
C GLY A 405 7.97 -55.98 -33.48
N LEU A 406 8.71 -55.95 -32.38
CA LEU A 406 9.46 -57.11 -31.88
C LEU A 406 8.53 -58.25 -31.41
N SER A 407 7.37 -57.94 -30.81
CA SER A 407 6.40 -58.96 -30.41
C SER A 407 5.73 -59.67 -31.59
N ARG A 408 5.67 -59.04 -32.77
CA ARG A 408 5.13 -59.65 -34.00
C ARG A 408 6.14 -60.52 -34.72
N GLY A 409 7.43 -60.17 -34.68
CA GLY A 409 8.49 -60.98 -35.30
C GLY A 409 8.70 -62.36 -34.63
N HIS A 410 8.32 -62.51 -33.36
CA HIS A 410 8.41 -63.78 -32.64
C HIS A 410 7.18 -64.70 -32.77
N ARG A 411 6.24 -64.38 -33.67
CA ARG A 411 4.98 -65.14 -33.82
C ARG A 411 4.90 -65.95 -35.12
N GLU A 412 6.00 -66.08 -35.86
CA GLU A 412 6.09 -66.90 -37.09
C GLU A 412 6.98 -68.15 -36.96
N GLU A 413 7.37 -68.55 -35.74
CA GLU A 413 7.98 -69.87 -35.49
C GLU A 413 7.19 -70.63 -34.41
N THR A 414 6.03 -71.14 -34.79
CA THR A 414 5.41 -72.36 -34.22
C THR A 414 4.63 -73.09 -35.28
#